data_AF-A0AAV6YLD4-F1
#
_entry.id   AF-A0AAV6YLD4-F1
#
_cell.length_a   1.000
_cell.length_b   1.000
_cell.length_c   1.000
_cell.angle_alpha   90.00
_cell.angle_beta   90.00
_cell.angle_gamma   90.00
#
_symmetry.space_group_name_H-M   'P 1'
#
loop_
_entity.id
_entity.type
_entity.pdbx_description
1 polymer ?
#
loop_
_entity_poly.entity_id
_entity_poly.type
_entity_poly.pdbx_seq_one_letter_code
_entity_poly.pdbx_strand_id
1 'polypeptide(L)'
;DFDADDVDDGGSSSGPRVLFPATWLWELKEVPKSGSAEMKVSVPDTMTEWSTQMLCAGPGGLGLSSPVHLKTFQPFFIDLHVPYSVKRGENFPLRASVFNYLSHPMM
;
A
#
# COMPACT_ATOMS: atom_id res chain seq x y z
N ASP A 1 -14.65 26.37 24.82
CA ASP A 1 -13.40 25.67 25.16
C ASP A 1 -13.63 24.19 25.00
N PHE A 2 -13.05 23.60 23.96
CA PHE A 2 -13.01 22.15 23.75
C PHE A 2 -11.53 21.82 23.82
N ASP A 3 -11.07 21.38 24.99
CA ASP A 3 -9.68 21.05 25.25
C ASP A 3 -9.24 19.90 24.33
N ALA A 4 -8.10 20.08 23.67
CA ALA A 4 -7.59 19.22 22.61
C ALA A 4 -6.36 18.40 23.08
N ASP A 5 -6.36 17.94 24.33
CA ASP A 5 -5.22 17.23 24.93
C ASP A 5 -5.54 15.77 25.31
N ASP A 6 -5.93 14.95 24.33
CA ASP A 6 -5.93 13.49 24.49
C ASP A 6 -5.63 12.78 23.16
N VAL A 7 -4.36 12.84 22.74
CA VAL A 7 -3.80 11.89 21.76
C VAL A 7 -2.60 11.20 22.40
N ASP A 8 -2.87 10.05 23.01
CA ASP A 8 -1.88 9.06 23.43
C ASP A 8 -1.26 8.41 22.18
N ASP A 9 -0.03 8.82 21.82
CA ASP A 9 0.76 8.22 20.72
C ASP A 9 1.44 6.93 21.20
N GLY A 10 0.63 5.94 21.54
CA GLY A 10 1.05 4.58 21.83
C GLY A 10 1.27 3.77 20.54
N GLY A 11 2.33 4.04 19.77
CA GLY A 11 3.06 3.07 18.93
C GLY A 11 2.30 2.11 18.01
N SER A 12 1.07 2.41 17.62
CA SER A 12 0.31 1.67 16.60
C SER A 12 -0.36 2.71 15.71
N SER A 13 0.07 2.81 14.46
CA SER A 13 -0.51 3.67 13.44
C SER A 13 -1.93 3.21 13.12
N SER A 14 -2.89 3.60 13.97
CA SER A 14 -4.30 3.18 13.93
C SER A 14 -5.18 4.15 13.13
N GLY A 15 -4.59 4.89 12.19
CA GLY A 15 -5.32 5.76 11.28
C GLY A 15 -5.99 5.00 10.14
N PRO A 16 -7.04 5.58 9.51
CA PRO A 16 -7.60 5.01 8.29
C PRO A 16 -6.52 4.94 7.19
N ARG A 17 -6.59 3.89 6.37
CA ARG A 17 -5.74 3.72 5.19
C ARG A 17 -5.99 4.87 4.20
N VAL A 18 -4.92 5.47 3.69
CA VAL A 18 -4.99 6.66 2.81
C VAL A 18 -4.09 6.53 1.58
N LEU A 19 -3.14 5.61 1.56
CA LEU A 19 -2.15 5.49 0.50
C LEU A 19 -2.55 4.41 -0.53
N PHE A 20 -3.27 4.82 -1.57
CA PHE A 20 -3.74 3.94 -2.65
C PHE A 20 -3.15 4.29 -4.04
N PRO A 21 -1.83 4.20 -4.23
CA PRO A 21 -1.22 4.47 -5.53
C PRO A 21 -1.50 3.33 -6.51
N ALA A 22 -1.56 3.67 -7.81
CA ALA A 22 -1.61 2.67 -8.87
C ALA A 22 -0.23 2.02 -9.15
N THR A 23 0.86 2.71 -8.80
CA THR A 23 2.25 2.25 -9.00
C THR A 23 3.06 2.54 -7.74
N TRP A 24 3.88 1.58 -7.33
CA TRP A 24 4.71 1.65 -6.12
C TRP A 24 6.15 1.27 -6.45
N LEU A 25 7.09 1.91 -5.76
CA LEU A 25 8.53 1.67 -5.81
C LEU A 25 9.19 1.97 -7.18
N TRP A 26 9.35 3.26 -7.47
CA TRP A 26 10.06 3.74 -8.66
C TRP A 26 11.32 4.53 -8.27
N GLU A 27 12.36 3.81 -7.85
CA GLU A 27 13.59 4.40 -7.32
C GLU A 27 14.85 3.80 -7.93
N LEU A 28 15.89 4.65 -8.02
CA LEU A 28 17.22 4.23 -8.45
C LEU A 28 18.13 4.13 -7.22
N LYS A 29 18.84 3.01 -7.09
CA LYS A 29 19.80 2.78 -6.01
C LYS A 29 21.17 2.45 -6.61
N GLU A 30 22.21 3.11 -6.12
CA GLU A 30 23.57 2.71 -6.45
C GLU A 30 23.96 1.45 -5.67
N VAL A 31 24.52 0.47 -6.36
CA VAL A 31 25.03 -0.75 -5.75
C VAL A 31 26.49 -0.54 -5.34
N PRO A 32 26.83 -0.65 -4.04
CA PRO A 32 28.20 -0.51 -3.58
C PRO A 32 29.10 -1.64 -4.13
N LYS A 33 30.42 -1.45 -4.04
CA LYS A 33 31.42 -2.43 -4.53
C LYS A 33 31.32 -3.82 -3.86
N SER A 34 30.61 -3.93 -2.74
CA SER A 34 30.28 -5.21 -2.11
C SER A 34 29.30 -6.06 -2.93
N GLY A 35 28.64 -5.49 -3.95
CA GLY A 35 27.76 -6.19 -4.88
C GLY A 35 26.30 -6.32 -4.45
N SER A 36 25.92 -5.74 -3.31
CA SER A 36 24.54 -5.78 -2.80
C SER A 36 24.10 -4.45 -2.20
N ALA A 37 22.83 -4.11 -2.39
CA ALA A 37 22.18 -2.97 -1.77
C ALA A 37 20.83 -3.41 -1.18
N GLU A 38 20.54 -2.93 0.03
CA GLU A 38 19.24 -3.16 0.68
C GLU A 38 18.44 -1.87 0.74
N MET A 39 17.12 -2.01 0.62
CA MET A 39 16.19 -0.90 0.67
C MET A 39 15.00 -1.25 1.54
N LYS A 40 14.78 -0.47 2.59
CA LYS A 40 13.58 -0.55 3.43
C LYS A 40 12.52 0.34 2.82
N VAL A 41 11.38 -0.24 2.47
CA VAL A 41 10.24 0.45 1.86
C VAL A 41 8.99 0.14 2.66
N SER A 42 8.14 1.16 2.84
CA SER A 42 6.79 0.92 3.33
C SER A 42 5.92 0.47 2.17
N VAL A 43 5.13 -0.56 2.40
CA VAL A 43 4.21 -1.10 1.40
C VAL A 43 2.92 -0.26 1.42
N PRO A 44 2.29 0.04 0.26
CA PRO A 44 1.07 0.82 0.25
C PRO A 44 -0.09 0.09 0.90
N ASP A 45 -1.13 0.85 1.22
CA ASP A 45 -2.31 0.36 1.92
C ASP A 45 -3.25 -0.47 1.03
N THR A 46 -3.04 -0.43 -0.30
CA THR A 46 -3.79 -1.20 -1.28
C THR A 46 -3.56 -2.70 -1.06
N MET A 47 -4.61 -3.45 -0.71
CA MET A 47 -4.56 -4.92 -0.59
C MET A 47 -4.59 -5.57 -1.97
N THR A 48 -3.41 -5.72 -2.55
CA THR A 48 -3.21 -6.35 -3.86
C THR A 48 -1.95 -7.20 -3.87
N GLU A 49 -1.71 -7.88 -4.98
CA GLU A 49 -0.42 -8.47 -5.29
C GLU A 49 0.41 -7.47 -6.10
N TRP A 50 1.50 -7.00 -5.50
CA TRP A 50 2.47 -6.12 -6.15
C TRP A 50 3.46 -6.96 -6.95
N SER A 51 3.64 -6.64 -8.23
CA SER A 51 4.68 -7.23 -9.08
C SER A 51 5.82 -6.23 -9.24
N THR A 52 7.03 -6.64 -8.85
CA THR A 52 8.21 -5.77 -8.84
C THR A 52 9.29 -6.36 -9.73
N GLN A 53 9.99 -5.51 -10.47
CA GLN A 53 11.11 -5.89 -11.31
C GLN A 53 12.22 -4.86 -11.21
N MET A 54 13.47 -5.30 -11.27
CA MET A 54 14.64 -4.44 -11.14
C MET A 54 15.50 -4.50 -12.39
N LEU A 55 16.00 -3.34 -12.79
CA LEU A 55 16.99 -3.17 -13.85
C LEU A 55 18.29 -2.66 -13.22
N CYS A 56 19.39 -3.36 -13.47
CA CYS A 56 20.73 -2.95 -13.06
C CYS A 56 21.55 -2.55 -14.28
N ALA A 57 22.27 -1.43 -14.19
CA ALA A 57 23.18 -0.97 -15.22
C ALA A 57 24.58 -0.75 -14.63
N GLY A 58 25.62 -1.27 -15.30
CA GLY A 58 26.99 -1.10 -14.86
C GLY A 58 28.01 -1.29 -15.98
N PRO A 59 29.31 -1.25 -15.68
CA PRO A 59 30.38 -1.39 -16.68
C PRO A 59 30.32 -2.71 -17.45
N GLY A 60 29.75 -3.77 -16.86
CA GLY A 60 29.53 -5.08 -17.48
C GLY A 60 28.26 -5.19 -18.34
N GLY A 61 27.49 -4.11 -18.49
CA GLY A 61 26.25 -4.08 -19.28
C GLY A 61 24.99 -3.92 -18.43
N LEU A 62 23.87 -4.40 -18.98
CA LEU A 62 22.54 -4.33 -18.37
C LEU A 62 22.12 -5.71 -17.84
N GLY A 63 21.56 -5.74 -16.64
CA GLY A 63 20.96 -6.92 -16.03
C GLY A 63 19.49 -6.66 -15.71
N LEU A 64 18.64 -7.65 -15.92
CA LEU A 64 17.22 -7.59 -15.61
C LEU A 64 16.90 -8.71 -14.61
N SER A 65 16.25 -8.37 -13.50
CA SER A 65 15.83 -9.36 -12.52
C SER A 65 14.61 -10.14 -13.01
N SER A 66 14.43 -11.35 -12.49
CA SER A 66 13.11 -12.00 -12.52
C SER A 66 12.09 -11.18 -11.71
N PRO A 67 10.81 -11.19 -12.10
CA PRO A 67 9.76 -10.55 -11.33
C PRO A 67 9.61 -11.17 -9.93
N VAL A 68 9.34 -10.33 -8.94
CA VAL A 68 9.06 -10.72 -7.56
C VAL A 68 7.66 -10.25 -7.19
N HIS A 69 6.87 -11.12 -6.56
CA HIS A 69 5.50 -10.84 -6.17
C HIS A 69 5.39 -10.66 -4.65
N LEU A 70 4.69 -9.59 -4.23
CA LEU A 70 4.42 -9.31 -2.83
C LEU A 70 2.92 -9.14 -2.62
N LYS A 71 2.31 -10.07 -1.90
CA LYS A 71 0.90 -9.99 -1.53
C LYS A 71 0.72 -9.19 -0.25
N THR A 72 -0.07 -8.12 -0.35
CA THR A 72 -0.52 -7.32 0.79
C THR A 72 -1.93 -7.71 1.15
N PHE A 73 -2.15 -8.07 2.41
CA PHE A 73 -3.44 -8.59 2.83
C PHE A 73 -3.74 -8.21 4.28
N GLN A 74 -4.98 -7.77 4.51
CA GLN A 74 -5.52 -7.55 5.82
C GLN A 74 -6.69 -8.53 6.04
N PRO A 75 -6.74 -9.28 7.15
CA PRO A 75 -7.81 -10.25 7.38
C PRO A 75 -9.21 -9.63 7.49
N PHE A 76 -9.31 -8.36 7.87
CA PHE A 76 -10.58 -7.65 7.99
C PHE A 76 -10.46 -6.27 7.35
N PHE A 77 -11.34 -5.94 6.41
CA PHE A 77 -11.32 -4.65 5.71
C PHE A 77 -12.65 -4.27 5.10
N ILE A 78 -12.77 -2.97 4.78
CA ILE A 78 -13.87 -2.39 4.02
C ILE A 78 -13.34 -1.99 2.64
N ASP A 79 -14.09 -2.33 1.59
CA ASP A 79 -13.88 -1.89 0.22
C ASP A 79 -14.98 -0.92 -0.20
N LEU A 80 -14.60 0.21 -0.82
CA LEU A 80 -15.52 1.27 -1.24
C LEU A 80 -15.56 1.33 -2.76
N HIS A 81 -16.74 1.05 -3.34
CA HIS A 81 -16.94 1.14 -4.79
C HIS A 81 -17.27 2.57 -5.20
N VAL A 82 -16.24 3.42 -5.27
CA VAL A 82 -16.36 4.81 -5.74
C VAL A 82 -16.25 4.84 -7.27
N PRO A 83 -17.23 5.42 -8.00
CA PRO A 83 -17.09 5.62 -9.43
C PRO A 83 -16.01 6.66 -9.73
N TYR A 84 -15.43 6.63 -10.93
CA TYR A 84 -14.40 7.58 -11.35
C TYR A 84 -14.82 9.05 -11.18
N SER A 85 -16.11 9.36 -11.39
CA SER A 85 -16.65 10.70 -11.20
C SER A 85 -18.12 10.66 -10.79
N VAL A 86 -18.58 11.74 -10.14
CA VAL A 86 -19.97 11.96 -9.75
C VAL A 86 -20.37 13.38 -10.17
N LYS A 87 -21.61 13.56 -10.61
CA LYS A 87 -22.16 14.89 -10.93
C LYS A 87 -22.53 15.64 -9.66
N ARG A 88 -22.06 16.89 -9.55
CA ARG A 88 -22.39 17.76 -8.42
C ARG A 88 -23.90 18.04 -8.39
N GLY A 89 -24.52 17.86 -7.23
CA GLY A 89 -25.95 18.09 -7.02
C GLY A 89 -26.85 16.87 -7.24
N GLU A 90 -26.30 15.74 -7.66
CA GLU A 90 -27.03 14.48 -7.78
C GLU A 90 -26.78 13.57 -6.56
N ASN A 91 -27.82 12.85 -6.13
CA ASN A 91 -27.67 11.80 -5.12
C ASN A 91 -27.18 10.53 -5.81
N PHE A 92 -26.09 9.94 -5.30
CA PHE A 92 -25.57 8.68 -5.82
C PHE A 92 -25.48 7.62 -4.70
N PRO A 93 -25.79 6.35 -4.98
CA PRO A 93 -25.60 5.28 -4.02
C PRO A 93 -24.12 4.87 -3.96
N LEU A 94 -23.46 5.12 -2.83
CA LEU A 94 -22.13 4.58 -2.55
C LEU A 94 -22.25 3.19 -1.92
N ARG A 95 -21.59 2.19 -2.50
CA ARG A 95 -21.59 0.81 -1.96
C ARG A 95 -20.29 0.54 -1.22
N ALA A 96 -20.43 0.04 0.00
CA ALA A 96 -19.32 -0.45 0.82
C ALA A 96 -19.49 -1.95 1.03
N SER A 97 -18.42 -2.72 0.80
CA SER A 97 -18.37 -4.16 1.03
C SER A 97 -17.45 -4.44 2.22
N VAL A 98 -17.92 -5.22 3.19
CA VAL A 98 -17.13 -5.59 4.37
C VAL A 98 -16.65 -7.03 4.20
N PHE A 99 -15.35 -7.24 4.32
CA PHE A 99 -14.73 -8.55 4.21
C PHE A 99 -14.16 -8.98 5.55
N ASN A 100 -14.51 -10.19 5.98
CA ASN A 100 -13.96 -10.83 7.17
C ASN A 100 -13.39 -12.20 6.81
N TYR A 101 -12.06 -12.30 6.90
CA TYR A 101 -11.27 -13.52 6.73
C TYR A 101 -10.66 -14.01 8.05
N LEU A 102 -11.13 -13.50 9.20
CA LEU A 102 -10.77 -14.04 10.51
C LEU A 102 -11.40 -15.42 10.69
N SER A 103 -10.73 -16.28 11.47
CA SER A 103 -11.22 -17.63 11.78
C SER A 103 -12.46 -17.65 12.68
N HIS A 104 -12.81 -16.51 13.28
CA HIS A 104 -13.96 -16.36 14.16
C HIS A 104 -14.84 -15.21 13.68
N PRO A 105 -16.18 -15.34 13.79
CA PRO A 105 -17.08 -14.23 13.50
C PRO A 105 -16.80 -13.08 14.47
N MET A 106 -16.81 -11.86 13.96
CA MET A 106 -16.81 -10.69 14.84
C MET A 106 -18.22 -10.58 15.42
N MET A 107 -18.31 -10.71 16.75
CA MET A 107 -19.54 -10.67 17.53
C MET A 107 -19.84 -9.23 17.95
#